data_AF-A0A972C8Z8-F1
#
_entry.id   AF-A0A972C8Z8-F1
#
_cell.length_a   1.000
_cell.length_b   1.000
_cell.length_c   1.000
_cell.angle_alpha   90.00
_cell.angle_beta   90.00
_cell.angle_gamma   90.00
#
_symmetry.space_group_name_H-M   'P 1'
#
loop_
_entity.id
_entity.type
_entity.pdbx_description
1 polymer ?
#
loop_
_entity_poly.entity_id
_entity_poly.type
_entity_poly.pdbx_seq_one_letter_code
_entity_poly.pdbx_strand_id
1 'polypeptide(L)'
;MGSEDLFHKRKARKNSELKRQKRERAQNTRYLIVCEGTKTEPRYLREFLDDLKIRPQLVHIMPNNGVTPDRIVEHAINLYEEDKIAGDAFDKVYCVFDRDKHTTFSSAVKRIKDLGHPFVAITSTPCFEFWLLLHFIYTNKPFHAAGKNQSAIKSLQC
;
A
#
# COMPACT_ATOMS: atom_id res chain seq x y z
N MET A 1 -22.36 -56.28 -31.01
CA MET A 1 -21.57 -55.06 -31.27
C MET A 1 -22.24 -53.86 -30.61
N GLY A 2 -21.98 -53.57 -29.33
CA GLY A 2 -22.68 -52.46 -28.64
C GLY A 2 -22.15 -52.06 -27.26
N SER A 3 -20.98 -52.54 -26.84
CA SER A 3 -20.40 -52.23 -25.52
C SER A 3 -19.50 -50.98 -25.51
N GLU A 4 -18.88 -50.64 -26.65
CA GLU A 4 -17.89 -49.55 -26.77
C GLU A 4 -18.49 -48.15 -26.52
N ASP A 5 -19.72 -47.90 -26.99
CA ASP A 5 -20.36 -46.57 -26.88
C ASP A 5 -20.73 -46.17 -25.45
N LEU A 6 -21.06 -47.15 -24.60
CA LEU A 6 -21.49 -46.89 -23.22
C LEU A 6 -20.31 -46.42 -22.34
N PHE A 7 -19.11 -46.94 -22.59
CA PHE A 7 -17.90 -46.55 -21.87
C PHE A 7 -17.41 -45.16 -22.29
N HIS A 8 -17.46 -44.82 -23.58
CA HIS A 8 -17.12 -43.48 -24.06
C HIS A 8 -18.08 -42.41 -23.53
N LYS A 9 -19.38 -42.69 -23.49
CA LYS A 9 -20.39 -41.75 -22.98
C LYS A 9 -20.25 -41.50 -21.47
N ARG A 10 -19.92 -42.53 -20.69
CA ARG A 10 -19.60 -42.39 -19.25
C ARG A 10 -18.29 -41.63 -19.00
N LYS A 11 -17.25 -41.90 -19.79
CA LYS A 11 -15.95 -41.21 -19.67
C LYS A 11 -16.07 -39.72 -20.04
N ALA A 12 -16.84 -39.38 -21.08
CA ALA A 12 -17.12 -37.99 -21.46
C ALA A 12 -17.92 -37.23 -20.40
N ARG A 13 -18.95 -37.85 -19.80
CA ARG A 13 -19.71 -37.25 -18.69
C ARG A 13 -18.86 -37.01 -17.44
N LYS A 14 -18.01 -37.99 -17.09
CA LYS A 14 -17.08 -37.88 -15.96
C LYS A 14 -16.03 -36.78 -16.22
N ASN A 15 -15.57 -36.61 -17.46
CA ASN A 15 -14.65 -35.54 -17.84
C ASN A 15 -15.32 -34.16 -17.90
N SER A 16 -16.63 -34.08 -18.20
CA SER A 16 -17.40 -32.84 -18.13
C SER A 16 -17.77 -32.43 -16.71
N GLU A 17 -17.96 -33.39 -15.79
CA GLU A 17 -18.11 -33.13 -14.35
C GLU A 17 -16.76 -32.77 -13.69
N LEU A 18 -15.65 -33.31 -14.21
CA LEU A 18 -14.28 -32.94 -13.84
C LEU A 18 -13.74 -31.71 -14.59
N LYS A 19 -14.55 -31.05 -15.44
CA LYS A 19 -14.29 -29.65 -15.80
C LYS A 19 -14.52 -28.83 -14.53
N ARG A 20 -13.47 -28.84 -13.70
CA ARG A 20 -13.18 -27.98 -12.59
C ARG A 20 -13.97 -26.71 -12.79
N GLN A 21 -15.04 -26.55 -12.02
CA GLN A 21 -15.56 -25.23 -11.73
C GLN A 21 -14.33 -24.45 -11.29
N LYS A 22 -13.80 -23.62 -12.19
CA LYS A 22 -12.89 -22.55 -11.83
C LYS A 22 -13.76 -21.70 -10.91
N ARG A 23 -13.78 -22.04 -9.62
CA ARG A 23 -14.08 -21.06 -8.60
C ARG A 23 -13.05 -20.00 -8.87
N GLU A 24 -13.47 -18.94 -9.57
CA GLU A 24 -12.80 -17.66 -9.54
C GLU A 24 -12.77 -17.31 -8.06
N ARG A 25 -11.69 -17.72 -7.37
CA ARG A 25 -11.41 -17.19 -6.05
C ARG A 25 -11.31 -15.71 -6.29
N ALA A 26 -12.23 -14.94 -5.71
CA ALA A 26 -12.13 -13.49 -5.69
C ALA A 26 -10.69 -13.17 -5.28
N GLN A 27 -9.93 -12.57 -6.19
CA GLN A 27 -8.56 -12.17 -5.91
C GLN A 27 -8.66 -11.14 -4.78
N ASN A 28 -7.94 -11.37 -3.69
CA ASN A 28 -7.97 -10.44 -2.58
C ASN A 28 -7.36 -9.12 -3.05
N THR A 29 -8.00 -8.01 -2.70
CA THR A 29 -7.51 -6.68 -3.05
C THR A 29 -6.08 -6.47 -2.56
N ARG A 30 -5.19 -6.05 -3.45
CA ARG A 30 -3.78 -5.75 -3.19
C ARG A 30 -3.55 -4.25 -3.12
N TYR A 31 -2.73 -3.84 -2.18
CA TYR A 31 -2.42 -2.46 -1.87
C TYR A 31 -0.92 -2.23 -1.94
N LEU A 32 -0.51 -1.15 -2.58
CA LEU A 32 0.84 -0.62 -2.49
C LEU A 32 0.79 0.67 -1.67
N ILE A 33 1.67 0.80 -0.68
CA ILE A 33 1.85 2.03 0.10
C ILE A 33 3.29 2.48 -0.07
N VAL A 34 3.50 3.63 -0.70
CA VAL A 34 4.82 4.25 -0.88
C VAL A 34 4.96 5.40 0.13
N CYS A 35 5.97 5.31 0.98
CA CYS A 35 6.22 6.27 2.07
C CYS A 35 7.31 7.26 1.66
N GLU A 36 7.18 8.53 2.01
CA GLU A 36 8.22 9.54 1.75
C GLU A 36 9.48 9.28 2.59
N GLY A 37 9.29 8.85 3.84
CA GLY A 37 10.37 8.46 4.74
C GLY A 37 10.87 7.03 4.49
N THR A 38 12.16 6.81 4.77
CA THR A 38 12.80 5.49 4.61
C THR A 38 12.66 4.58 5.83
N LYS A 39 12.36 5.13 7.01
CA LYS A 39 12.48 4.41 8.30
C LYS A 39 11.19 4.42 9.10
N THR A 40 10.76 5.59 9.57
CA THR A 40 9.66 5.74 10.54
C THR A 40 8.33 5.24 9.97
N GLU A 41 7.88 5.81 8.85
CA GLU A 41 6.57 5.45 8.26
C GLU A 41 6.52 3.97 7.85
N PRO A 42 7.50 3.43 7.09
CA PRO A 42 7.44 2.04 6.66
C PRO A 42 7.48 1.06 7.82
N ARG A 43 8.27 1.35 8.86
CA ARG A 43 8.38 0.49 10.03
C ARG A 43 7.07 0.45 10.80
N TYR A 44 6.52 1.61 11.14
CA TYR A 44 5.29 1.69 11.91
C TYR A 44 4.13 1.04 11.16
N LEU A 45 3.97 1.29 9.85
CA LEU A 45 2.89 0.68 9.08
C LEU A 45 3.02 -0.84 9.03
N ARG A 46 4.24 -1.38 8.93
CA ARG A 46 4.46 -2.85 8.97
C ARG A 46 4.05 -3.44 10.32
N GLU A 47 4.45 -2.82 11.42
CA GLU A 47 4.07 -3.25 12.78
C GLU A 47 2.54 -3.13 12.96
N PHE A 48 1.92 -2.05 12.50
CA PHE A 48 0.48 -1.84 12.57
C PHE A 48 -0.33 -2.88 11.76
N LEU A 49 0.16 -3.28 10.58
CA LEU A 49 -0.47 -4.35 9.80
C LEU A 49 -0.37 -5.72 10.51
N ASP A 50 0.74 -5.99 11.19
CA ASP A 50 0.95 -7.22 11.96
C ASP A 50 -0.01 -7.29 13.16
N ASP A 51 -0.16 -6.19 13.90
CA ASP A 51 -1.11 -6.07 15.00
C ASP A 51 -2.56 -6.31 14.55
N LEU A 52 -2.91 -5.81 13.35
CA LEU A 52 -4.22 -6.04 12.71
C LEU A 52 -4.34 -7.42 12.06
N LYS A 53 -3.29 -8.26 12.10
CA LYS A 53 -3.23 -9.58 11.47
C LYS A 53 -3.52 -9.55 9.96
N ILE A 54 -3.12 -8.47 9.30
CA ILE A 54 -3.25 -8.31 7.85
C ILE A 54 -2.11 -9.08 7.18
N ARG A 55 -2.46 -9.92 6.20
CA ARG A 55 -1.50 -10.73 5.46
C ARG A 55 -0.52 -9.83 4.68
N PRO A 56 0.81 -10.00 4.83
CA PRO A 56 1.81 -9.18 4.14
C PRO A 56 1.70 -9.20 2.61
N GLN A 57 1.15 -10.27 2.03
CA GLN A 57 0.97 -10.39 0.58
C GLN A 57 -0.11 -9.45 0.02
N LEU A 58 -0.99 -8.92 0.89
CA LEU A 58 -2.05 -7.99 0.49
C LEU A 58 -1.59 -6.54 0.48
N VAL A 59 -0.61 -6.17 1.30
CA VAL A 59 -0.19 -4.77 1.47
C VAL A 59 1.33 -4.69 1.41
N HIS A 60 1.83 -4.08 0.35
CA HIS A 60 3.26 -3.87 0.12
C HIS A 60 3.61 -2.45 0.57
N ILE A 61 4.58 -2.32 1.47
CA ILE A 61 5.00 -1.01 2.00
C ILE A 61 6.42 -0.72 1.52
N MET A 62 6.56 0.23 0.60
CA MET A 62 7.82 0.62 0.00
C MET A 62 8.31 1.97 0.54
N PRO A 63 9.55 2.06 1.06
CA PRO A 63 10.17 3.34 1.35
C PRO A 63 10.52 4.07 0.05
N ASN A 64 10.41 5.39 0.04
CA ASN A 64 11.07 6.21 -0.96
C ASN A 64 12.57 6.15 -0.70
N ASN A 65 13.37 5.62 -1.63
CA ASN A 65 14.81 5.36 -1.47
C ASN A 65 15.68 6.65 -1.43
N GLY A 66 15.28 7.66 -0.66
CA GLY A 66 16.05 8.87 -0.40
C GLY A 66 16.03 9.89 -1.52
N VAL A 67 14.96 9.95 -2.32
CA VAL A 67 14.86 10.86 -3.45
C VAL A 67 13.73 11.87 -3.24
N THR A 68 13.85 13.07 -3.81
CA THR A 68 12.92 14.19 -3.63
C THR A 68 11.44 13.78 -3.79
N PRO A 69 10.47 14.49 -3.17
CA PRO A 69 9.05 14.11 -3.21
C PRO A 69 8.49 13.89 -4.62
N ASP A 70 8.96 14.62 -5.64
CA ASP A 70 8.49 14.39 -7.01
C ASP A 70 8.82 12.97 -7.53
N ARG A 71 9.86 12.36 -6.97
CA ARG A 71 10.26 10.98 -7.31
C ARG A 71 9.48 9.91 -6.56
N ILE A 72 8.74 10.23 -5.48
CA ILE A 72 7.85 9.24 -4.85
C ILE A 72 6.73 8.85 -5.81
N VAL A 73 6.23 9.82 -6.59
CA VAL A 73 5.17 9.60 -7.57
C VAL A 73 5.68 8.71 -8.70
N GLU A 74 6.86 9.00 -9.23
CA GLU A 74 7.51 8.17 -10.25
C GLU A 74 7.83 6.78 -9.74
N HIS A 75 8.31 6.68 -8.50
CA HIS A 75 8.58 5.39 -7.87
C HIS A 75 7.30 4.54 -7.74
N ALA A 76 6.20 5.15 -7.29
CA ALA A 76 4.91 4.49 -7.19
C ALA A 76 4.38 4.03 -8.55
N ILE A 77 4.53 4.85 -9.60
CA ILE A 77 4.16 4.47 -10.97
C ILE A 77 4.99 3.28 -11.44
N ASN A 78 6.31 3.31 -11.25
CA ASN A 78 7.20 2.24 -11.70
C ASN A 78 6.88 0.92 -11.02
N LEU A 79 6.72 0.92 -9.69
CA LEU A 79 6.32 -0.27 -8.92
C LEU A 79 4.97 -0.83 -9.38
N TYR A 80 4.01 0.05 -9.66
CA TYR A 80 2.70 -0.35 -10.17
C TYR A 80 2.79 -0.99 -11.56
N GLU A 81 3.53 -0.38 -12.49
CA GLU A 81 3.67 -0.90 -13.84
C GLU A 81 4.49 -2.21 -13.87
N GLU A 82 5.51 -2.37 -13.02
CA GLU A 82 6.25 -3.62 -12.86
C GLU A 82 5.33 -4.78 -12.45
N ASP A 83 4.49 -4.60 -11.42
CA ASP A 83 3.56 -5.63 -10.94
C ASP A 83 2.43 -5.90 -11.96
N LYS A 84 2.00 -4.87 -12.67
CA LYS A 84 1.00 -4.98 -13.74
C LYS A 84 1.53 -5.77 -14.94
N ILE A 85 2.78 -5.57 -15.34
CA ILE A 85 3.43 -6.37 -16.39
C ILE A 85 3.54 -7.85 -15.95
N ALA A 86 3.78 -8.10 -14.66
CA ALA A 86 3.79 -9.46 -14.10
C ALA A 86 2.39 -10.10 -14.02
N GLY A 87 1.32 -9.36 -14.33
CA GLY A 87 -0.06 -9.85 -14.33
C GLY A 87 -0.72 -9.87 -12.95
N ASP A 88 -0.14 -9.18 -11.96
CA ASP A 88 -0.65 -9.08 -10.59
C ASP A 88 -0.66 -7.60 -10.15
N ALA A 89 -1.36 -6.74 -10.91
CA ALA A 89 -1.41 -5.30 -10.60
C ALA A 89 -1.99 -5.02 -9.21
N PHE A 90 -1.54 -3.94 -8.56
CA PHE A 90 -2.17 -3.45 -7.33
C PHE A 90 -3.54 -2.82 -7.63
N ASP A 91 -4.53 -3.06 -6.78
CA ASP A 91 -5.87 -2.45 -6.91
C ASP A 91 -5.91 -1.02 -6.39
N LYS A 92 -5.04 -0.68 -5.43
CA LYS A 92 -4.88 0.66 -4.88
C LYS A 92 -3.42 0.96 -4.58
N VAL A 93 -2.99 2.16 -4.95
CA VAL A 93 -1.64 2.68 -4.69
C VAL A 93 -1.76 3.94 -3.85
N TYR A 94 -1.26 3.90 -2.62
CA TYR A 94 -1.22 5.04 -1.71
C TYR A 94 0.18 5.63 -1.67
N CYS A 95 0.30 6.95 -1.84
CA CYS A 95 1.55 7.67 -1.61
C CYS A 95 1.38 8.54 -0.36
N VAL A 96 2.20 8.30 0.66
CA VAL A 96 2.21 9.05 1.93
C VAL A 96 3.23 10.17 1.84
N PHE A 97 2.78 11.40 2.09
CA PHE A 97 3.58 12.63 2.01
C PHE A 97 3.53 13.41 3.32
N ASP A 98 4.68 13.86 3.80
CA ASP A 98 4.74 14.80 4.92
C ASP A 98 4.57 16.24 4.44
N ARG A 99 3.65 16.99 5.07
CA ARG A 99 3.38 18.38 4.69
C ARG A 99 4.60 19.30 4.87
N ASP A 100 5.37 19.09 5.93
CA ASP A 100 6.38 20.05 6.39
C ASP A 100 7.80 19.82 5.84
N LYS A 101 8.02 18.81 5.00
CA LYS A 101 9.39 18.43 4.60
C LYS A 101 9.90 19.12 3.31
N HIS A 102 9.03 19.51 2.37
CA HIS A 102 9.50 19.91 1.04
C HIS A 102 8.60 20.92 0.29
N THR A 103 9.24 21.77 -0.54
CA THR A 103 8.58 22.74 -1.41
C THR A 103 7.75 22.12 -2.53
N THR A 104 8.05 20.87 -2.91
CA THR A 104 7.37 20.16 -4.00
C THR A 104 6.20 19.28 -3.55
N PHE A 105 5.81 19.37 -2.27
CA PHE A 105 4.65 18.69 -1.73
C PHE A 105 3.38 18.92 -2.58
N SER A 106 3.06 20.19 -2.87
CA SER A 106 1.82 20.54 -3.57
C SER A 106 1.79 20.03 -5.01
N SER A 107 2.93 20.05 -5.72
CA SER A 107 3.04 19.50 -7.07
C SER A 107 2.89 17.98 -7.06
N ALA A 108 3.51 17.29 -6.10
CA ALA A 108 3.44 15.83 -6.01
C ALA A 108 2.02 15.33 -5.67
N VAL A 109 1.34 15.96 -4.70
CA VAL A 109 -0.06 15.63 -4.36
C VAL A 109 -0.99 15.88 -5.55
N LYS A 110 -0.82 17.01 -6.25
CA LYS A 110 -1.58 17.30 -7.47
C LYS A 110 -1.33 16.24 -8.54
N ARG A 111 -0.07 15.87 -8.79
CA ARG A 111 0.30 14.85 -9.77
C ARG A 111 -0.38 13.51 -9.49
N ILE A 112 -0.42 13.06 -8.24
CA ILE A 112 -1.14 11.82 -7.85
C ILE A 112 -2.64 11.94 -8.11
N LYS A 113 -3.24 13.09 -7.78
CA LYS A 113 -4.65 13.33 -8.06
C LYS A 113 -4.96 13.31 -9.55
N ASP A 114 -4.09 13.90 -10.37
CA ASP A 114 -4.23 13.95 -11.83
C ASP A 114 -4.06 12.57 -12.49
N LEU A 115 -3.27 11.66 -11.90
CA LEU A 115 -3.17 10.25 -12.35
C LEU A 115 -4.51 9.49 -12.17
N GLY A 116 -5.29 9.83 -11.15
CA GLY A 116 -6.55 9.16 -10.85
C GLY A 116 -6.36 7.71 -10.40
N HIS A 117 -7.41 6.90 -10.53
CA HIS A 117 -7.41 5.50 -10.08
C HIS A 117 -6.34 4.67 -10.83
N PRO A 118 -5.51 3.84 -10.14
CA PRO A 118 -5.62 3.42 -8.74
C PRO A 118 -4.85 4.24 -7.70
N PHE A 119 -4.30 5.40 -8.07
CA PHE A 119 -3.42 6.20 -7.22
C PHE A 119 -4.19 7.15 -6.29
N VAL A 120 -3.71 7.24 -5.04
CA VAL A 120 -4.30 8.09 -3.99
C VAL A 120 -3.19 8.72 -3.15
N ALA A 121 -3.27 10.03 -2.93
CA ALA A 121 -2.35 10.74 -2.05
C ALA A 121 -2.89 10.73 -0.61
N ILE A 122 -2.02 10.39 0.34
CA ILE A 122 -2.23 10.51 1.78
C ILE A 122 -1.26 11.56 2.29
N THR A 123 -1.77 12.56 2.99
CA THR A 123 -0.94 13.68 3.47
C THR A 123 -0.89 13.67 4.99
N SER A 124 0.27 13.40 5.57
CA SER A 124 0.52 13.54 7.00
C SER A 124 0.73 15.02 7.34
N THR A 125 -0.30 15.60 7.96
CA THR A 125 -0.30 17.01 8.37
C THR A 125 -0.29 17.10 9.89
N PRO A 126 0.72 17.77 10.50
CA PRO A 126 1.88 18.43 9.87
C PRO A 126 2.97 17.45 9.37
N CYS A 127 3.13 16.30 10.04
CA CYS A 127 4.04 15.22 9.62
C CYS A 127 3.62 13.89 10.25
N PHE A 128 4.25 12.79 9.85
CA PHE A 128 3.88 11.44 10.27
C PHE A 128 4.16 11.18 11.75
N GLU A 129 5.24 11.74 12.31
CA GLU A 129 5.55 11.61 13.74
C GLU A 129 4.44 12.19 14.62
N PHE A 130 3.72 13.21 14.13
CA PHE A 130 2.57 13.73 14.85
C PHE A 130 1.39 12.74 14.86
N TRP A 131 1.16 12.00 13.77
CA TRP A 131 0.17 10.93 13.76
C TRP A 131 0.53 9.82 14.74
N LEU A 132 1.81 9.45 14.82
CA LEU A 132 2.28 8.48 15.81
C LEU A 132 2.01 8.95 17.23
N LEU A 133 2.32 10.21 17.54
CA LEU A 133 2.02 10.80 18.84
C LEU A 133 0.52 10.67 19.17
N LEU A 134 -0.35 11.05 18.23
CA LEU A 134 -1.80 11.01 18.42
C LEU A 134 -2.38 9.60 18.51
N HIS A 135 -1.73 8.60 17.89
CA HIS A 135 -2.15 7.22 18.01
C HIS A 135 -1.99 6.69 19.45
N PHE A 136 -0.91 7.07 20.13
CA PHE A 136 -0.63 6.58 21.48
C PHE A 136 -1.15 7.49 22.59
N ILE A 137 -1.23 8.79 22.34
CA ILE A 137 -1.53 9.78 23.38
C ILE A 137 -2.48 10.85 22.84
N TYR A 138 -3.57 11.07 23.57
CA TYR A 138 -4.41 12.24 23.33
C TYR A 138 -3.69 13.52 23.79
N THR A 139 -3.59 14.51 22.91
CA THR A 139 -3.03 15.82 23.25
C THR A 139 -3.73 16.93 22.46
N ASN A 140 -3.90 18.08 23.09
CA ASN A 140 -4.32 19.34 22.46
C ASN A 140 -3.22 20.41 22.52
N LYS A 141 -2.01 20.03 22.96
CA LYS A 141 -0.86 20.95 23.01
C LYS A 141 -0.44 21.32 21.58
N PRO A 142 -0.04 22.58 21.32
CA PRO A 142 0.48 22.96 20.01
C PRO A 142 1.70 22.13 19.61
N PHE A 143 1.66 21.52 18.43
CA PHE A 143 2.80 20.81 17.85
C PHE A 143 3.71 21.82 17.15
N HIS A 144 4.92 21.96 17.68
CA HIS A 144 5.96 22.77 17.04
C HIS A 144 6.95 21.82 16.39
N ALA A 145 7.19 21.98 15.09
CA ALA A 145 8.24 21.24 14.40
C ALA A 145 9.58 21.56 15.07
N ALA A 146 10.28 20.52 15.56
CA ALA A 146 11.64 20.70 16.05
C ALA A 146 12.52 21.08 14.85
N GLY A 147 13.20 22.23 14.93
CA GLY A 147 14.24 22.59 13.96
C GLY A 147 15.27 21.46 13.82
N LYS A 148 15.99 21.42 12.68
CA LYS A 148 16.83 20.34 12.11
C LYS A 148 17.65 19.40 13.04
N ASN A 149 17.75 19.64 14.34
CA ASN A 149 18.39 18.78 15.32
C ASN A 149 17.54 18.68 16.61
N GLN A 150 16.54 17.80 16.66
CA GLN A 150 16.17 16.99 17.84
C GLN A 150 14.86 16.25 17.64
N SER A 151 14.84 14.98 18.05
CA SER A 151 13.63 14.17 18.20
C SER A 151 12.63 14.91 19.10
N ALA A 152 11.45 15.26 18.57
CA ALA A 152 10.40 16.00 19.27
C ALA A 152 9.72 15.20 20.43
N ILE A 153 10.36 14.15 20.93
CA ILE A 153 9.87 13.29 22.01
C ILE A 153 10.78 13.48 23.23
N LYS A 154 10.89 14.71 23.75
CA LYS A 154 11.62 14.97 25.00
C LYS A 154 10.84 15.75 26.07
N SER A 155 9.53 15.94 25.92
CA SER A 155 8.73 16.66 26.92
C SER A 155 7.44 15.96 27.36
N LEU A 156 7.38 14.64 27.23
CA LEU A 156 6.30 13.80 27.77
C LEU A 156 6.74 12.99 28.99
N GLN A 157 7.43 13.64 29.92
CA GLN A 157 7.46 13.18 31.31
C GLN A 157 6.56 14.11 32.11
N CYS A 158 5.52 13.52 32.72
CA CYS A 158 4.87 14.11 33.88
C CYS A 158 5.88 14.31 35.01
#